data_AF-A0A6M3L252-F1
#
_entry.id   AF-A0A6M3L252-F1
#
_cell.length_a   1.000
_cell.length_b   1.000
_cell.length_c   1.000
_cell.angle_alpha   90.00
_cell.angle_beta   90.00
_cell.angle_gamma   90.00
#
_symmetry.space_group_name_H-M   'P 1'
#
loop_
_entity.id
_entity.type
_entity.pdbx_description
1 polymer ?
#
loop_
_entity_poly.entity_id
_entity_poly.type
_entity_poly.pdbx_seq_one_letter_code
_entity_poly.pdbx_strand_id
1 'polypeptide(L)'
;MEYKLFWVYILDKCDHAGIYKHSNILEKCCLSQSVTWEKALEFLGDRVEFVSGNKYFIPNFIDFQYGKLSEDCRPHKMVISKLKKEKLFQRVSKGYPKGIQRDKDQDKEQEQDKDKDKEQEQNKDTNNQNKDLLINIPNIHKDIVSDLNFVVGTNFKHTSKKTREHINARLKEGYTLEDFKIVHRKKANEWQYDNKFVKYLRPNTLYGTNFESYLNQKEVRTLTKAQQATAESYRRWKEKVENEPENI
;
A
#
# COMPACT_ATOMS: atom_id res chain seq x y z
N MET A 1 3.74 -26.38 -5.90
CA MET A 1 4.42 -25.55 -6.93
C MET A 1 4.23 -24.06 -6.66
N GLU A 2 3.04 -23.66 -6.20
CA GLU A 2 2.63 -22.28 -5.92
C GLU A 2 3.49 -21.56 -4.86
N TYR A 3 3.91 -22.22 -3.77
CA TYR A 3 4.74 -21.59 -2.74
C TYR A 3 6.19 -21.32 -3.17
N LYS A 4 6.71 -22.03 -4.20
CA LYS A 4 8.02 -21.73 -4.79
C LYS A 4 7.96 -20.43 -5.60
N LEU A 5 6.87 -20.21 -6.34
CA LEU A 5 6.60 -18.95 -7.05
C LEU A 5 6.50 -17.78 -6.07
N PHE A 6 5.88 -18.01 -4.93
CA PHE A 6 5.78 -17.01 -3.87
C PHE A 6 7.15 -16.63 -3.26
N TRP A 7 8.03 -17.61 -3.05
CA TRP A 7 9.39 -17.33 -2.62
C TRP A 7 10.18 -16.49 -3.64
N VAL A 8 10.09 -16.83 -4.92
CA VAL A 8 10.70 -16.05 -6.01
C VAL A 8 10.13 -14.63 -6.05
N TYR A 9 8.82 -14.50 -5.86
CA TYR A 9 8.15 -13.20 -5.79
C TYR A 9 8.67 -12.32 -4.65
N ILE A 10 8.82 -12.88 -3.45
CA ILE A 10 9.37 -12.14 -2.29
C ILE A 10 10.80 -11.70 -2.57
N LEU A 11 11.62 -12.56 -3.20
CA LEU A 11 12.99 -12.20 -3.58
C LEU A 11 13.04 -11.07 -4.63
N ASP A 12 12.11 -11.07 -5.59
CA ASP A 12 12.01 -10.02 -6.62
C ASP A 12 11.51 -8.69 -6.06
N LYS A 13 10.65 -8.72 -5.04
CA LYS A 13 10.00 -7.53 -4.46
C LYS A 13 10.63 -7.02 -3.17
N CYS A 14 11.59 -7.74 -2.60
CA CYS A 14 12.35 -7.24 -1.46
C CYS A 14 13.29 -6.10 -1.89
N ASP A 15 13.65 -5.25 -0.93
CA ASP A 15 14.62 -4.20 -1.22
C ASP A 15 16.06 -4.74 -1.23
N HIS A 16 17.01 -3.88 -1.60
CA HIS A 16 18.43 -4.20 -1.64
C HIS A 16 19.02 -4.63 -0.27
N ALA A 17 18.27 -4.48 0.83
CA ALA A 17 18.65 -4.97 2.15
C ALA A 17 17.90 -6.26 2.53
N GLY A 18 17.22 -6.91 1.58
CA GLY A 18 16.42 -8.12 1.83
C GLY A 18 15.17 -7.85 2.67
N ILE A 19 14.69 -6.60 2.73
CA ILE A 19 13.49 -6.24 3.48
C ILE A 19 12.30 -6.20 2.54
N TYR A 20 11.35 -7.10 2.77
CA TYR A 20 10.08 -7.18 2.08
C TYR A 20 8.99 -6.48 2.89
N LYS A 21 8.24 -5.57 2.26
CA LYS A 21 7.09 -4.91 2.88
C LYS A 21 5.80 -5.55 2.37
N HIS A 22 5.12 -6.26 3.25
CA HIS A 22 3.88 -6.95 2.94
C HIS A 22 2.71 -5.97 2.70
N SER A 23 1.95 -6.19 1.64
CA SER A 23 0.75 -5.42 1.31
C SER A 23 -0.34 -6.36 0.79
N ASN A 24 -1.50 -6.35 1.45
CA ASN A 24 -2.66 -7.23 1.16
C ASN A 24 -3.18 -7.09 -0.28
N ILE A 25 -2.84 -6.00 -0.97
CA ILE A 25 -3.22 -5.75 -2.36
C ILE A 25 -2.48 -6.71 -3.31
N LEU A 26 -1.24 -7.06 -3.00
CA LEU A 26 -0.38 -7.88 -3.85
C LEU A 26 -0.68 -9.38 -3.73
N GLU A 27 -1.14 -9.82 -2.55
CA GLU A 27 -1.63 -11.19 -2.33
C GLU A 27 -2.74 -11.54 -3.32
N LYS A 28 -3.70 -10.62 -3.50
CA LYS A 28 -4.91 -10.83 -4.31
C LYS A 28 -4.65 -10.79 -5.82
N CYS A 29 -3.50 -10.24 -6.23
CA CYS A 29 -3.17 -10.02 -7.63
C CYS A 29 -2.26 -11.11 -8.21
N CYS A 30 -1.33 -11.64 -7.41
CA CYS A 30 -0.27 -12.54 -7.89
C CYS A 30 -0.48 -14.00 -7.49
N LEU A 31 -1.35 -14.28 -6.50
CA LEU A 31 -1.61 -15.63 -6.03
C LEU A 31 -3.02 -16.07 -6.40
N SER A 32 -3.12 -17.31 -6.87
CA SER A 32 -4.38 -18.05 -6.96
C SER A 32 -5.14 -17.97 -5.62
N GLN A 33 -6.47 -17.97 -5.68
CA GLN A 33 -7.42 -17.86 -4.55
C GLN A 33 -7.17 -18.86 -3.39
N SER A 34 -6.27 -19.83 -3.57
CA SER A 34 -5.86 -20.88 -2.66
C SER A 34 -4.73 -20.53 -1.68
N VAL A 35 -3.91 -19.49 -1.92
CA VAL A 35 -2.70 -19.21 -1.13
C VAL A 35 -2.87 -17.95 -0.29
N THR A 36 -2.99 -18.11 1.03
CA THR A 36 -3.00 -16.99 1.98
C THR A 36 -1.61 -16.74 2.56
N TRP A 37 -1.35 -15.52 3.03
CA TRP A 37 -0.03 -15.14 3.56
C TRP A 37 0.37 -15.93 4.79
N GLU A 38 -0.59 -16.34 5.62
CA GLU A 38 -0.33 -17.14 6.82
C GLU A 38 0.23 -18.51 6.44
N LYS A 39 -0.40 -19.20 5.48
CA LYS A 39 0.07 -20.49 4.96
C LYS A 39 1.42 -20.35 4.25
N ALA A 40 1.64 -19.21 3.61
CA ALA A 40 2.88 -18.94 2.92
C ALA A 40 4.04 -18.64 3.89
N LEU A 41 3.77 -17.94 5.00
CA LEU A 41 4.72 -17.76 6.11
C LEU A 41 5.10 -19.10 6.74
N GLU A 42 4.12 -19.98 6.95
CA GLU A 42 4.38 -21.33 7.47
C GLU A 42 5.33 -22.12 6.54
N PHE A 43 5.12 -22.04 5.22
CA PHE A 43 6.00 -22.69 4.23
C PHE A 43 7.39 -22.06 4.15
N LEU A 44 7.48 -20.73 4.27
CA LEU A 44 8.76 -20.02 4.26
C LEU A 44 9.56 -20.30 5.52
N GLY A 45 8.88 -20.49 6.64
CA GLY A 45 9.42 -20.91 7.91
C GLY A 45 10.61 -20.06 8.29
N ASP A 46 11.77 -20.69 8.45
CA ASP A 46 12.96 -20.02 8.97
C ASP A 46 13.64 -19.05 8.01
N ARG A 47 13.21 -19.02 6.75
CA ARG A 47 13.85 -18.20 5.69
C ARG A 47 13.48 -16.72 5.76
N VAL A 48 12.42 -16.38 6.48
CA VAL A 48 11.90 -15.01 6.57
C VAL A 48 11.63 -14.68 8.03
N GLU A 49 12.03 -13.47 8.46
CA GLU A 49 11.92 -13.01 9.83
C GLU A 49 11.03 -11.76 9.90
N PHE A 50 10.11 -11.73 10.85
CA PHE A 50 9.35 -10.52 11.13
C PHE A 50 10.25 -9.46 11.78
N VAL A 51 10.15 -8.21 11.32
CA VAL A 51 10.92 -7.09 11.87
C VAL A 51 10.00 -6.16 12.66
N SER A 52 9.10 -5.46 11.97
CA SER A 52 8.15 -4.53 12.58
C SER A 52 6.99 -4.22 11.62
N GLY A 53 5.77 -4.10 12.17
CA GLY A 53 4.57 -3.74 11.41
C GLY A 53 4.20 -4.77 10.33
N ASN A 54 4.51 -4.47 9.07
CA ASN A 54 4.31 -5.35 7.92
C ASN A 54 5.61 -5.66 7.16
N LYS A 55 6.76 -5.48 7.81
CA LYS A 55 8.07 -5.73 7.21
C LYS A 55 8.63 -7.07 7.64
N TYR A 56 9.22 -7.75 6.66
CA TYR A 56 9.83 -9.05 6.77
C TYR A 56 11.26 -8.97 6.22
N PHE A 57 12.21 -9.55 6.92
CA PHE A 57 13.62 -9.59 6.55
C PHE A 57 13.98 -10.98 6.04
N ILE A 58 14.83 -11.04 5.02
CA ILE A 58 15.32 -12.27 4.40
C ILE A 58 16.82 -12.38 4.68
N PRO A 59 17.24 -13.08 5.75
CA PRO A 59 18.63 -13.08 6.19
C PRO A 59 19.61 -13.56 5.11
N ASN A 60 19.24 -14.61 4.38
CA ASN A 60 20.09 -15.22 3.35
C ASN A 60 20.24 -14.34 2.10
N PHE A 61 19.40 -13.30 1.94
CA PHE A 61 19.49 -12.41 0.78
C PHE A 61 20.79 -11.60 0.77
N ILE A 62 21.23 -11.13 1.94
CA ILE A 62 22.44 -10.32 2.05
C ILE A 62 23.68 -11.13 1.72
N ASP A 63 23.79 -12.33 2.30
CA ASP A 63 24.91 -13.22 2.05
C ASP A 63 24.96 -13.67 0.57
N PHE A 64 23.79 -13.93 -0.03
CA PHE A 64 23.70 -14.30 -1.45
C PHE A 64 24.08 -13.16 -2.42
N GLN A 65 23.65 -11.92 -2.15
CA GLN A 65 23.87 -10.79 -3.04
C GLN A 65 25.24 -10.11 -2.85
N TYR A 66 25.74 -10.06 -1.61
CA TYR A 66 26.90 -9.25 -1.24
C TYR A 66 27.99 -10.04 -0.49
N GLY A 67 27.68 -11.26 -0.04
CA GLY A 67 28.54 -12.01 0.88
C GLY A 67 28.75 -11.24 2.19
N LYS A 68 30.02 -10.96 2.50
CA LYS A 68 30.38 -10.13 3.68
C LYS A 68 30.23 -8.64 3.35
N LEU A 69 29.29 -8.00 4.04
CA LEU A 69 29.17 -6.55 4.00
C LEU A 69 30.44 -5.89 4.56
N SER A 70 30.90 -4.86 3.87
CA SER A 70 32.06 -4.03 4.22
C SER A 70 31.69 -2.57 4.04
N GLU A 71 32.04 -1.73 5.01
CA GLU A 71 31.78 -0.29 4.96
C GLU A 71 32.64 0.44 3.91
N ASP A 72 33.74 -0.17 3.48
CA ASP A 72 34.64 0.37 2.45
C ASP A 72 34.03 0.26 1.05
N CYS A 73 33.17 -0.73 0.83
CA CYS A 73 32.49 -0.95 -0.43
C CYS A 73 31.34 0.08 -0.62
N ARG A 74 31.46 0.95 -1.64
CA ARG A 74 30.48 2.02 -1.89
C ARG A 74 29.03 1.51 -2.06
N PRO A 75 28.74 0.44 -2.82
CA PRO A 75 27.40 -0.15 -2.90
C PRO A 75 26.83 -0.64 -1.56
N HIS A 76 27.68 -1.10 -0.64
CA HIS A 76 27.25 -1.64 0.65
C HIS A 76 26.80 -0.54 1.61
N LYS A 77 27.31 0.69 1.47
CA LYS A 77 26.99 1.82 2.37
C LYS A 77 25.48 2.08 2.49
N MET A 78 24.74 2.00 1.37
CA MET A 78 23.29 2.16 1.38
C MET A 78 22.59 1.01 2.10
N VAL A 79 23.03 -0.22 1.87
CA VAL A 79 22.48 -1.44 2.50
C VAL A 79 22.72 -1.39 4.01
N ILE A 80 23.94 -1.04 4.42
CA ILE A 80 24.35 -0.90 5.82
C ILE A 80 23.53 0.19 6.54
N SER A 81 23.34 1.35 5.90
CA SER A 81 22.51 2.43 6.47
C SER A 81 21.06 1.99 6.70
N LYS A 82 20.47 1.26 5.75
CA LYS A 82 19.13 0.68 5.90
C LYS A 82 19.05 -0.36 7.01
N LEU A 83 20.03 -1.28 7.09
CA LEU A 83 20.09 -2.29 8.14
C LEU A 83 20.29 -1.67 9.53
N LYS A 84 21.06 -0.60 9.65
CA LYS A 84 21.25 0.16 10.91
C LYS A 84 19.92 0.80 11.34
N LYS A 85 19.17 1.39 10.40
CA LYS A 85 17.86 2.00 10.66
C LYS A 85 16.83 1.01 11.21
N GLU A 86 16.82 -0.22 10.70
CA GLU A 86 15.89 -1.27 11.12
C GLU A 86 16.45 -2.13 12.28
N LYS A 87 17.57 -1.73 12.89
CA LYS A 87 18.26 -2.43 14.00
C LYS A 87 18.71 -3.87 13.67
N LEU A 88 18.93 -4.19 12.38
CA LEU A 88 19.32 -5.51 11.89
C LEU A 88 20.83 -5.65 11.62
N PHE A 89 21.56 -4.55 11.49
CA PHE A 89 22.97 -4.56 11.08
C PHE A 89 23.87 -5.40 11.99
N GLN A 90 23.69 -5.30 13.31
CA GLN A 90 24.48 -6.07 14.28
C GLN A 90 24.28 -7.59 14.13
N ARG A 91 23.08 -8.02 13.75
CA ARG A 91 22.74 -9.43 13.54
C ARG A 91 23.41 -9.99 12.28
N VAL A 92 23.34 -9.23 11.19
CA VAL A 92 23.93 -9.59 9.89
C VAL A 92 25.46 -9.59 9.97
N SER A 93 26.06 -8.64 10.67
CA SER A 93 27.51 -8.50 10.77
C SER A 93 28.18 -9.54 11.68
N LYS A 94 27.46 -10.12 12.66
CA LYS A 94 28.04 -11.03 13.68
C LYS A 94 27.64 -12.50 13.53
N GLY A 95 26.74 -12.86 12.61
CA GLY A 95 26.38 -14.26 12.35
C GLY A 95 25.74 -15.00 13.52
N TYR A 96 24.97 -14.33 14.37
CA TYR A 96 24.28 -15.00 15.49
C TYR A 96 23.05 -15.79 15.00
N PRO A 97 22.86 -17.06 15.43
CA PRO A 97 21.62 -17.79 15.19
C PRO A 97 20.47 -17.30 16.10
N LYS A 98 19.24 -17.51 15.61
CA LYS A 98 17.94 -17.06 16.15
C LYS A 98 17.75 -17.22 17.66
N GLY A 99 17.09 -16.22 18.27
CA GLY A 99 16.38 -16.37 19.54
C GLY A 99 15.00 -15.70 19.46
N ILE A 100 13.94 -16.49 19.56
CA ILE A 100 12.59 -16.02 19.89
C ILE A 100 12.54 -15.89 21.42
N GLN A 101 12.34 -14.69 21.97
CA GLN A 101 11.54 -14.54 23.19
C GLN A 101 10.99 -13.12 23.36
N ARG A 102 9.75 -13.12 23.88
CA ARG A 102 8.83 -12.02 24.14
C ARG A 102 9.33 -11.10 25.25
N ASP A 103 8.80 -9.89 25.24
CA ASP A 103 8.72 -8.89 26.32
C ASP A 103 9.82 -8.89 27.38
N LYS A 104 10.64 -7.83 27.33
CA LYS A 104 11.13 -7.17 28.55
C LYS A 104 11.56 -5.75 28.20
N ASP A 105 10.79 -4.81 28.73
CA ASP A 105 11.24 -3.46 29.04
C ASP A 105 12.59 -3.56 29.75
N GLN A 106 13.57 -2.83 29.24
CA GLN A 106 14.70 -2.40 30.03
C GLN A 106 15.30 -1.15 29.39
N ASP A 107 15.01 -0.03 30.06
CA ASP A 107 15.72 1.22 29.96
C ASP A 107 17.23 0.98 30.02
N LYS A 108 17.95 1.62 29.10
CA LYS A 108 19.34 2.01 29.30
C LYS A 108 19.67 3.19 28.39
N GLU A 109 19.69 4.35 29.04
CA GLU A 109 20.36 5.56 28.61
C GLU A 109 21.79 5.25 28.14
N GLN A 110 22.21 5.94 27.09
CA GLN A 110 23.53 6.59 27.06
C GLN A 110 23.52 7.72 26.03
N GLU A 111 23.75 8.91 26.57
CA GLU A 111 23.93 10.20 25.91
C GLU A 111 25.27 10.33 25.15
N GLN A 112 25.36 11.47 24.44
CA GLN A 112 26.52 12.23 23.94
C GLN A 112 26.76 12.10 22.42
N ASP A 113 26.90 13.18 21.64
CA ASP A 113 26.91 14.63 21.93
C ASP A 113 26.73 15.42 20.59
N LYS A 114 26.09 16.61 20.68
CA LYS A 114 26.30 17.91 19.96
C LYS A 114 26.46 17.94 18.42
N ASP A 115 25.74 18.76 17.64
CA ASP A 115 25.67 20.25 17.63
C ASP A 115 24.27 20.76 17.18
N LYS A 116 23.62 21.68 17.92
CA LYS A 116 23.40 23.13 17.63
C LYS A 116 22.95 23.41 16.18
N ASP A 117 21.71 23.88 15.95
CA ASP A 117 21.28 25.26 16.21
C ASP A 117 19.78 25.46 16.58
N LYS A 118 19.54 26.56 17.30
CA LYS A 118 18.29 27.15 17.85
C LYS A 118 17.32 27.60 16.74
N GLU A 119 15.98 27.66 16.90
CA GLU A 119 15.15 28.62 17.69
C GLU A 119 13.74 28.00 17.96
N GLN A 120 13.31 27.78 19.22
CA GLN A 120 12.35 28.55 20.07
C GLN A 120 10.97 28.92 19.45
N GLU A 121 9.87 28.24 19.79
CA GLU A 121 8.90 28.45 20.92
C GLU A 121 7.85 29.57 20.62
N GLN A 122 6.52 29.44 20.82
CA GLN A 122 5.78 29.07 22.04
C GLN A 122 4.33 28.57 21.79
N ASN A 123 3.85 27.85 22.82
CA ASN A 123 2.53 27.28 23.10
C ASN A 123 1.35 28.26 23.25
N LYS A 124 0.12 27.71 23.21
CA LYS A 124 -0.82 27.78 24.36
C LYS A 124 -2.02 26.82 24.24
N ASP A 125 -2.30 26.18 25.37
CA ASP A 125 -3.31 25.17 25.68
C ASP A 125 -4.77 25.63 25.53
N THR A 126 -5.72 24.68 25.46
CA THR A 126 -6.78 24.49 26.49
C THR A 126 -7.61 23.22 26.20
N ASN A 127 -7.84 22.42 27.25
CA ASN A 127 -8.74 21.27 27.36
C ASN A 127 -10.16 21.50 26.80
N ASN A 128 -10.70 20.55 26.04
CA ASN A 128 -12.08 20.08 26.22
C ASN A 128 -12.31 18.68 25.62
N GLN A 129 -13.15 17.92 26.31
CA GLN A 129 -13.43 16.49 26.19
C GLN A 129 -14.13 16.12 24.87
N ASN A 130 -14.00 14.85 24.46
CA ASN A 130 -14.49 14.16 23.24
C ASN A 130 -13.49 14.07 22.08
N LYS A 131 -12.61 13.05 22.08
CA LYS A 131 -11.65 12.81 20.99
C LYS A 131 -11.41 11.33 20.68
N ASP A 132 -12.50 10.58 20.49
CA ASP A 132 -12.44 9.24 19.89
C ASP A 132 -12.21 9.24 18.35
N LEU A 133 -11.85 10.38 17.74
CA LEU A 133 -11.57 10.47 16.30
C LEU A 133 -10.39 11.39 15.94
N LEU A 134 -9.33 11.44 16.76
CA LEU A 134 -8.06 11.98 16.29
C LEU A 134 -7.35 10.97 15.37
N ILE A 135 -7.92 10.78 14.18
CA ILE A 135 -7.12 10.33 13.04
C ILE A 135 -5.98 11.34 12.93
N ASN A 136 -4.75 10.88 13.09
CA ASN A 136 -3.57 11.72 12.97
C ASN A 136 -3.55 12.30 11.54
N ILE A 137 -4.10 13.51 11.36
CA ILE A 137 -4.31 14.20 10.07
C ILE A 137 -3.03 14.27 9.20
N PRO A 138 -1.83 14.43 9.77
CA PRO A 138 -0.59 14.33 8.99
C PRO A 138 -0.45 12.99 8.25
N ASN A 139 -0.94 11.90 8.84
CA ASN A 139 -0.83 10.57 8.27
C ASN A 139 -1.85 10.34 7.15
N ILE A 140 -3.10 10.82 7.28
CA ILE A 140 -4.12 10.56 6.25
C ILE A 140 -3.81 11.22 4.91
N HIS A 141 -3.27 12.45 4.92
CA HIS A 141 -2.82 13.10 3.68
C HIS A 141 -1.70 12.31 3.01
N LYS A 142 -0.76 11.79 3.81
CA LYS A 142 0.34 10.98 3.33
C LYS A 142 -0.18 9.68 2.74
N ASP A 143 -1.07 8.98 3.43
CA ASP A 143 -1.63 7.71 2.99
C ASP A 143 -2.42 7.86 1.67
N ILE A 144 -3.29 8.85 1.57
CA ILE A 144 -4.06 9.14 0.34
C ILE A 144 -3.12 9.42 -0.84
N VAL A 145 -2.14 10.32 -0.64
CA VAL A 145 -1.25 10.73 -1.73
C VAL A 145 -0.24 9.63 -2.09
N SER A 146 0.24 8.87 -1.11
CA SER A 146 1.10 7.72 -1.35
C SER A 146 0.38 6.63 -2.12
N ASP A 147 -0.91 6.39 -1.85
CA ASP A 147 -1.72 5.46 -2.63
C ASP A 147 -1.90 5.93 -4.07
N LEU A 148 -2.25 7.20 -4.29
CA LEU A 148 -2.35 7.77 -5.65
C LEU A 148 -1.04 7.61 -6.42
N ASN A 149 0.08 7.99 -5.79
CA ASN A 149 1.42 7.89 -6.37
C ASN A 149 1.76 6.45 -6.76
N PHE A 150 1.41 5.49 -5.91
CA PHE A 150 1.60 4.07 -6.17
C PHE A 150 0.75 3.57 -7.34
N VAL A 151 -0.53 3.93 -7.39
CA VAL A 151 -1.47 3.46 -8.43
C VAL A 151 -1.13 4.03 -9.80
N VAL A 152 -0.81 5.32 -9.90
CA VAL A 152 -0.63 6.01 -11.19
C VAL A 152 0.85 6.24 -11.56
N GLY A 153 1.80 5.79 -10.73
CA GLY A 153 3.23 5.93 -10.99
C GLY A 153 3.75 7.36 -10.91
N THR A 154 3.22 8.16 -9.98
CA THR A 154 3.59 9.59 -9.82
C THR A 154 4.26 9.86 -8.46
N ASN A 155 4.71 11.10 -8.25
CA ASN A 155 5.40 11.54 -7.02
C ASN A 155 4.82 12.86 -6.48
N PHE A 156 3.49 12.96 -6.37
CA PHE A 156 2.84 14.11 -5.75
C PHE A 156 3.24 14.25 -4.28
N LYS A 157 3.40 15.49 -3.82
CA LYS A 157 3.75 15.81 -2.43
C LYS A 157 2.50 15.93 -1.57
N HIS A 158 2.40 15.11 -0.53
CA HIS A 158 1.35 15.19 0.48
C HIS A 158 1.40 16.50 1.30
N THR A 159 2.54 17.17 1.32
CA THR A 159 2.73 18.47 1.99
C THR A 159 2.19 19.66 1.18
N SER A 160 1.82 19.46 -0.09
CA SER A 160 1.30 20.53 -0.94
C SER A 160 -0.01 21.10 -0.38
N LYS A 161 -0.06 22.42 -0.19
CA LYS A 161 -1.22 23.15 0.34
C LYS A 161 -2.50 22.82 -0.44
N LYS A 162 -2.44 22.93 -1.77
CA LYS A 162 -3.59 22.69 -2.65
C LYS A 162 -4.09 21.25 -2.58
N THR A 163 -3.19 20.27 -2.52
CA THR A 163 -3.56 18.86 -2.37
C THR A 163 -4.27 18.62 -1.04
N ARG A 164 -3.74 19.17 0.05
CA ARG A 164 -4.32 19.05 1.39
C ARG A 164 -5.68 19.72 1.49
N GLU A 165 -5.87 20.89 0.85
CA GLU A 165 -7.16 21.58 0.79
C GLU A 165 -8.24 20.70 0.15
N HIS A 166 -7.96 20.09 -1.00
CA HIS A 166 -8.93 19.21 -1.65
C HIS A 166 -9.23 17.96 -0.81
N ILE A 167 -8.21 17.35 -0.21
CA ILE A 167 -8.39 16.19 0.67
C ILE A 167 -9.26 16.58 1.87
N ASN A 168 -8.96 17.69 2.55
CA ASN A 168 -9.69 18.15 3.72
C ASN A 168 -11.15 18.48 3.38
N ALA A 169 -11.42 19.05 2.20
CA ALA A 169 -12.78 19.30 1.75
C ALA A 169 -13.59 17.99 1.70
N ARG A 170 -13.03 16.93 1.10
CA ARG A 170 -13.71 15.62 1.00
C ARG A 170 -13.82 14.91 2.37
N LEU A 171 -12.79 15.01 3.21
CA LEU A 171 -12.87 14.46 4.58
C LEU A 171 -13.98 15.17 5.39
N LYS A 172 -14.16 16.48 5.21
CA LYS A 172 -15.24 17.25 5.86
C LYS A 172 -16.63 16.87 5.34
N GLU A 173 -16.72 16.48 4.07
CA GLU A 173 -17.95 15.93 3.46
C GLU A 173 -18.27 14.51 3.95
N GLY A 174 -17.36 13.86 4.69
CA GLY A 174 -17.58 12.53 5.28
C GLY A 174 -16.95 11.39 4.48
N TYR A 175 -16.18 11.68 3.42
CA TYR A 175 -15.49 10.64 2.67
C TYR A 175 -14.31 10.07 3.45
N THR A 176 -14.09 8.77 3.29
CA THR A 176 -13.06 8.00 3.99
C THR A 176 -11.83 7.79 3.13
N LEU A 177 -10.71 7.40 3.75
CA LEU A 177 -9.50 6.96 3.03
C LEU A 177 -9.80 5.91 1.95
N GLU A 178 -10.74 5.00 2.21
CA GLU A 178 -11.07 3.94 1.27
C GLU A 178 -11.77 4.48 0.02
N ASP A 179 -12.63 5.50 0.17
CA ASP A 179 -13.28 6.17 -0.95
C ASP A 179 -12.26 6.81 -1.91
N PHE A 180 -11.20 7.43 -1.36
CA PHE A 180 -10.10 7.95 -2.18
C PHE A 180 -9.42 6.85 -2.99
N LYS A 181 -9.12 5.70 -2.36
CA LYS A 181 -8.48 4.56 -3.05
C LYS A 181 -9.38 4.00 -4.16
N ILE A 182 -10.69 3.92 -3.93
CA ILE A 182 -11.66 3.50 -4.95
C ILE A 182 -11.59 4.44 -6.15
N VAL A 183 -11.61 5.75 -5.92
CA VAL A 183 -11.50 6.76 -6.99
C VAL A 183 -10.17 6.62 -7.75
N HIS A 184 -9.05 6.41 -7.05
CA HIS A 184 -7.75 6.19 -7.70
C HIS A 184 -7.78 5.00 -8.64
N ARG A 185 -8.28 3.85 -8.17
CA ARG A 185 -8.33 2.61 -8.95
C ARG A 185 -9.25 2.76 -10.16
N LYS A 186 -10.45 3.31 -9.98
CA LYS A 186 -11.42 3.53 -11.07
C LYS A 186 -10.84 4.43 -12.15
N LYS A 187 -10.29 5.58 -11.76
CA LYS A 187 -9.78 6.57 -12.71
C LYS A 187 -8.47 6.14 -13.35
N ALA A 188 -7.59 5.45 -12.62
CA ALA A 188 -6.40 4.86 -13.21
C ALA A 188 -6.76 3.82 -14.29
N ASN A 189 -7.68 2.90 -13.99
CA ASN A 189 -8.14 1.92 -14.98
C ASN A 189 -8.70 2.57 -16.26
N GLU A 190 -9.42 3.68 -16.12
CA GLU A 190 -10.04 4.37 -17.25
C GLU A 190 -9.05 5.26 -18.03
N TRP A 191 -8.16 5.99 -17.33
CA TRP A 191 -7.41 7.10 -17.93
C TRP A 191 -5.90 6.84 -18.07
N GLN A 192 -5.33 5.86 -17.38
CA GLN A 192 -3.86 5.67 -17.33
C GLN A 192 -3.25 5.35 -18.69
N TYR A 193 -4.01 4.68 -19.57
CA TYR A 193 -3.57 4.31 -20.92
C TYR A 193 -4.21 5.16 -22.02
N ASP A 194 -5.03 6.14 -21.65
CA ASP A 194 -5.62 7.08 -22.61
C ASP A 194 -4.76 8.36 -22.66
N ASN A 195 -4.11 8.59 -23.81
CA ASN A 195 -3.23 9.73 -24.05
C ASN A 195 -3.90 11.10 -23.78
N LYS A 196 -5.22 11.19 -23.94
CA LYS A 196 -5.97 12.43 -23.70
C LYS A 196 -6.24 12.62 -22.22
N PHE A 197 -6.50 11.54 -21.49
CA PHE A 197 -6.99 11.60 -20.11
C PHE A 197 -5.93 11.39 -19.03
N VAL A 198 -4.79 10.76 -19.33
CA VAL A 198 -3.72 10.47 -18.36
C VAL A 198 -3.24 11.69 -17.59
N LYS A 199 -3.17 12.87 -18.24
CA LYS A 199 -2.78 14.15 -17.63
C LYS A 199 -3.72 14.64 -16.50
N TYR A 200 -4.91 14.06 -16.39
CA TYR A 200 -5.89 14.39 -15.36
C TYR A 200 -5.79 13.51 -14.13
N LEU A 201 -4.90 12.51 -14.09
CA LEU A 201 -4.61 11.68 -12.92
C LEU A 201 -3.77 12.44 -11.88
N ARG A 202 -4.36 13.45 -11.25
CA ARG A 202 -3.71 14.32 -10.26
C ARG A 202 -4.69 14.74 -9.16
N PRO A 203 -4.21 15.09 -7.95
CA PRO A 203 -5.07 15.41 -6.80
C PRO A 203 -6.15 16.45 -7.10
N ASN A 204 -5.78 17.55 -7.77
CA ASN A 204 -6.71 18.64 -8.07
C ASN A 204 -7.90 18.20 -8.94
N THR A 205 -7.71 17.24 -9.84
CA THR A 205 -8.78 16.75 -10.70
C THR A 205 -9.59 15.65 -10.00
N LEU A 206 -8.89 14.70 -9.38
CA LEU A 206 -9.53 13.54 -8.75
C LEU A 206 -10.36 13.92 -7.52
N TYR A 207 -9.89 14.91 -6.75
CA TYR A 207 -10.54 15.36 -5.50
C TYR A 207 -11.34 16.65 -5.68
N GLY A 208 -11.55 17.06 -6.93
CA GLY A 208 -12.40 18.19 -7.30
C GLY A 208 -13.90 17.88 -7.14
N THR A 209 -14.76 18.73 -7.70
CA THR A 209 -16.22 18.66 -7.56
C THR A 209 -16.85 17.34 -8.03
N ASN A 210 -16.16 16.59 -8.89
CA ASN A 210 -16.67 15.33 -9.45
C ASN A 210 -16.31 14.09 -8.61
N PHE A 211 -15.76 14.26 -7.40
CA PHE A 211 -15.30 13.14 -6.56
C PHE A 211 -16.39 12.08 -6.34
N GLU A 212 -17.59 12.50 -5.93
CA GLU A 212 -18.74 11.61 -5.73
C GLU A 212 -19.12 10.85 -7.00
N SER A 213 -19.10 11.54 -8.14
CA SER A 213 -19.39 10.94 -9.44
C SER A 213 -18.37 9.85 -9.79
N TYR A 214 -17.08 10.09 -9.53
CA TYR A 214 -16.04 9.08 -9.75
C TYR A 214 -16.18 7.91 -8.79
N LEU A 215 -16.50 8.17 -7.52
CA LEU A 215 -16.72 7.13 -6.51
C LEU A 215 -17.89 6.22 -6.88
N ASN A 216 -18.99 6.79 -7.37
CA ASN A 216 -20.23 6.08 -7.72
C ASN A 216 -20.31 5.63 -9.18
N GLN A 217 -19.28 5.87 -9.99
CA GLN A 217 -19.26 5.47 -11.39
C GLN A 217 -19.43 3.94 -11.51
N LYS A 218 -20.44 3.52 -12.28
CA LYS A 218 -20.67 2.11 -12.59
C LYS A 218 -19.59 1.61 -13.53
N GLU A 219 -18.99 0.47 -13.21
CA GLU A 219 -18.08 -0.20 -14.15
C GLU A 219 -18.89 -0.70 -15.33
N VAL A 220 -18.49 -0.31 -16.54
CA VAL A 220 -19.06 -0.86 -17.77
C VAL A 220 -18.52 -2.30 -17.86
N ARG A 221 -19.29 -3.26 -17.35
CA ARG A 221 -19.05 -4.67 -17.61
C ARG A 221 -19.41 -4.90 -19.08
N THR A 222 -18.40 -4.99 -19.94
CA THR A 222 -18.61 -5.53 -21.28
C THR A 222 -19.09 -6.96 -21.11
N LEU A 223 -20.39 -7.17 -21.33
CA LEU A 223 -20.96 -8.51 -21.34
C LEU A 223 -20.14 -9.36 -22.31
N THR A 224 -19.74 -10.55 -21.88
CA THR A 224 -19.11 -11.49 -22.82
C THR A 224 -20.10 -11.80 -23.95
N LYS A 225 -19.62 -12.19 -25.13
CA LYS A 225 -20.50 -12.56 -26.26
C LYS A 225 -21.57 -13.60 -25.84
N ALA A 226 -21.21 -14.50 -24.93
CA ALA A 226 -22.13 -15.47 -24.35
C ALA A 226 -23.22 -14.80 -23.49
N GLN A 227 -22.85 -13.88 -22.60
CA GLN A 227 -23.82 -13.14 -21.78
C GLN A 227 -24.72 -12.20 -22.60
N GLN A 228 -24.19 -11.64 -23.70
CA GLN A 228 -24.97 -10.86 -24.66
C GLN A 228 -26.02 -11.73 -25.35
N ALA A 229 -25.61 -12.90 -25.86
CA ALA A 229 -26.52 -13.84 -26.51
C ALA A 229 -27.61 -14.38 -25.56
N THR A 230 -27.27 -14.65 -24.29
CA THR A 230 -28.25 -15.06 -23.26
C THR A 230 -29.23 -13.92 -22.95
N ALA A 231 -28.75 -12.67 -22.83
CA ALA A 231 -29.60 -11.51 -22.58
C ALA A 231 -30.55 -11.20 -23.75
N GLU A 232 -30.09 -11.36 -25.00
CA GLU A 232 -30.91 -11.24 -26.21
C GLU A 232 -31.94 -12.36 -26.30
N SER A 233 -31.55 -13.60 -25.99
CA SER A 233 -32.46 -14.75 -25.95
C SER A 233 -33.57 -14.55 -24.91
N TYR A 234 -33.23 -14.05 -23.72
CA TYR A 234 -34.20 -13.74 -22.67
C TYR A 234 -35.14 -12.59 -23.06
N ARG A 235 -34.62 -11.52 -23.67
CA ARG A 235 -35.47 -10.44 -24.22
C ARG A 235 -36.48 -10.97 -25.23
N ARG A 236 -36.01 -11.80 -26.17
CA ARG A 236 -36.86 -12.37 -27.23
C ARG A 236 -37.90 -13.36 -26.68
N TRP A 237 -37.56 -14.12 -25.63
CA TRP A 237 -38.52 -14.97 -24.93
C TRP A 237 -39.57 -14.12 -24.21
N LYS A 238 -39.14 -13.08 -23.49
CA LYS A 238 -40.06 -12.20 -22.74
C LYS A 238 -41.03 -11.48 -23.68
N GLU A 239 -40.55 -10.94 -24.80
CA GLU A 239 -41.39 -10.32 -25.83
C GLU A 239 -42.40 -11.30 -26.42
N LYS A 240 -42.06 -12.59 -26.56
CA LYS A 240 -43.01 -13.61 -27.02
C LYS A 240 -44.09 -13.89 -25.97
N VAL A 241 -43.70 -14.02 -24.71
CA VAL A 241 -44.65 -14.29 -23.61
C VAL A 241 -45.59 -13.10 -23.38
N GLU A 242 -45.11 -11.87 -23.48
CA GLU A 242 -45.94 -10.66 -23.34
C GLU A 242 -46.89 -10.42 -24.54
N ASN A 243 -46.56 -10.96 -25.72
CA ASN A 243 -47.37 -10.81 -26.93
C ASN A 243 -48.17 -12.08 -27.29
N GLU A 244 -48.12 -13.14 -26.47
CA GLU A 244 -49.01 -14.29 -26.64
C GLU A 244 -50.39 -13.93 -26.05
N PRO A 245 -51.46 -13.89 -26.86
CA PRO A 245 -52.79 -13.64 -26.33
C PRO A 245 -53.19 -14.80 -25.40
N GLU A 246 -53.72 -14.47 -24.22
CA GLU A 246 -54.30 -15.46 -23.31
C GLU A 246 -55.34 -16.29 -24.09
N ASN A 247 -54.97 -17.54 -24.36
CA ASN A 247 -55.81 -18.48 -25.07
C ASN A 247 -56.90 -18.96 -24.09
N ILE A 248 -58.02 -18.22 -24.05
CA ILE A 248 -59.27 -18.59 -23.38
C ILE A 248 -59.99 -19.65 -24.21
#